data_AF-A0A2W0CAS0-F1
#
_entry.id   AF-A0A2W0CAS0-F1
#
_cell.length_a   1.000
_cell.length_b   1.000
_cell.length_c   1.000
_cell.angle_alpha   90.00
_cell.angle_beta   90.00
_cell.angle_gamma   90.00
#
_symmetry.space_group_name_H-M   'P 1'
#
loop_
_entity.id
_entity.type
_entity.pdbx_description
1 polymer ?
#
loop_
_entity_poly.entity_id
_entity_poly.type
_entity_poly.pdbx_seq_one_letter_code
_entity_poly.pdbx_strand_id
1 'polypeptide(L)' 'MDIDSLVARINELARKQKSTGLSEEELAERAKLREIYLNNIRSNFRQQLDSIEIVDDEKDQGHQGKLKH' A
#
# COMPACT_ATOMS: atom_id res chain seq x y z
N MET A 1 5.97 -4.03 16.66
CA MET A 1 7.11 -3.95 15.73
C MET A 1 6.81 -2.79 14.80
N ASP A 2 7.74 -1.86 14.64
CA ASP A 2 7.52 -0.69 13.80
C ASP A 2 7.51 -1.10 12.31
N ILE A 3 6.57 -0.57 11.52
CA ILE A 3 6.46 -0.88 10.09
C ILE A 3 7.76 -0.50 9.37
N ASP A 4 8.37 0.62 9.75
CA ASP A 4 9.61 1.10 9.14
C ASP A 4 10.78 0.15 9.40
N SER A 5 10.88 -0.36 10.63
CA SER A 5 11.89 -1.38 11.00
C SER A 5 11.72 -2.67 10.20
N LEU A 6 10.47 -3.08 9.94
CA LEU A 6 10.15 -4.28 9.20
C LEU A 6 10.51 -4.14 7.71
N VAL A 7 10.16 -2.99 7.12
CA VAL A 7 10.51 -2.69 5.72
C VAL A 7 12.02 -2.58 5.54
N ALA A 8 12.73 -1.96 6.49
CA ALA A 8 14.19 -1.89 6.48
C ALA A 8 14.81 -3.29 6.45
N ARG A 9 14.35 -4.20 7.32
CA ARG A 9 14.84 -5.58 7.36
C ARG A 9 14.55 -6.37 6.08
N ILE A 10 13.34 -6.22 5.50
CA ILE A 10 13.01 -6.83 4.21
C ILE A 10 13.96 -6.34 3.11
N ASN A 11 14.29 -5.04 3.10
CA ASN A 11 15.20 -4.45 2.13
C ASN A 11 16.65 -4.93 2.32
N GLU A 12 17.12 -5.09 3.55
CA GLU A 12 18.43 -5.69 3.84
C GLU A 12 18.51 -7.11 3.26
N LEU A 13 17.52 -7.96 3.55
CA LEU A 13 17.47 -9.33 3.02
C LEU A 13 17.37 -9.33 1.48
N ALA A 14 16.64 -8.38 0.89
CA ALA A 14 16.57 -8.25 -0.57
C ALA A 14 17.92 -7.86 -1.20
N ARG A 15 18.68 -6.95 -0.55
CA ARG A 15 20.05 -6.59 -1.00
C ARG A 15 21.00 -7.77 -0.86
N LYS A 16 20.94 -8.48 0.27
CA LYS A 16 21.76 -9.68 0.50
C LYS A 16 21.49 -10.75 -0.56
N GLN A 17 20.21 -11.02 -0.87
CA GLN A 17 19.82 -11.95 -1.93
C GLN A 17 20.45 -11.62 -3.29
N LYS A 18 20.48 -10.32 -3.66
CA LYS A 18 21.08 -9.88 -4.94
C LYS A 18 22.59 -10.01 -4.99
N SER A 19 23.27 -9.97 -3.84
CA SER A 19 24.73 -10.01 -3.76
C SER A 19 25.26 -11.44 -3.62
N THR A 20 24.91 -12.12 -2.54
CA THR A 20 25.48 -13.41 -2.12
C THR A 20 24.44 -14.53 -2.11
N GLY A 21 23.16 -14.21 -2.30
CA GLY A 21 22.06 -15.13 -2.02
C GLY A 21 21.63 -15.09 -0.55
N LEU A 22 20.51 -15.76 -0.26
CA LEU A 22 19.97 -15.92 1.10
C LEU A 22 20.10 -17.38 1.51
N SER A 23 20.38 -17.61 2.79
CA SER A 23 20.22 -18.91 3.42
C SER A 23 18.73 -19.29 3.56
N GLU A 24 18.44 -20.56 3.82
CA GLU A 24 17.07 -21.03 4.06
C GLU A 24 16.40 -20.33 5.24
N GLU A 25 17.16 -20.09 6.32
CA GLU A 25 16.69 -19.36 7.51
C GLU A 25 16.28 -17.93 7.15
N GLU A 26 17.09 -17.24 6.34
CA GLU A 26 16.80 -15.88 5.91
C GLU A 26 15.66 -15.80 4.90
N LEU A 27 15.48 -16.84 4.07
CA LEU A 27 14.30 -16.97 3.20
C LEU A 27 13.03 -17.11 4.04
N ALA A 28 13.06 -17.94 5.08
CA ALA A 28 11.95 -18.10 6.01
C ALA A 28 11.68 -16.80 6.80
N GLU A 29 12.73 -16.12 7.27
CA GLU A 29 12.63 -14.81 7.93
C GLU A 29 11.94 -13.80 7.00
N ARG A 30 12.43 -13.68 5.76
CA ARG A 30 11.87 -12.74 4.78
C ARG A 30 10.42 -13.05 4.45
N ALA A 31 10.06 -14.33 4.33
CA ALA A 31 8.68 -14.75 4.06
C ALA A 31 7.75 -14.31 5.21
N LYS A 32 8.15 -14.58 6.45
CA LYS A 32 7.40 -14.16 7.65
C LYS A 32 7.25 -12.65 7.74
N LEU A 33 8.32 -11.90 7.49
CA LEU A 33 8.28 -10.43 7.50
C LEU A 33 7.34 -9.88 6.42
N ARG A 34 7.38 -10.46 5.21
CA ARG A 34 6.45 -10.07 4.13
C ARG A 34 4.99 -10.33 4.47
N GLU A 35 4.69 -11.44 5.13
CA GLU A 35 3.33 -11.75 5.56
C GLU A 35 2.81 -10.70 6.54
N ILE A 36 3.62 -10.35 7.55
CA ILE A 36 3.27 -9.31 8.53
C ILE A 36 3.05 -7.96 7.84
N TYR A 37 3.94 -7.57 6.90
CA TYR A 37 3.77 -6.35 6.11
C TYR A 37 2.44 -6.33 5.35
N LEU A 38 2.15 -7.40 4.60
CA LEU A 38 0.95 -7.49 3.78
C LEU A 38 -0.32 -7.48 4.62
N ASN A 39 -0.32 -8.11 5.80
CA ASN A 39 -1.48 -8.10 6.68
C ASN A 39 -1.76 -6.69 7.22
N ASN A 40 -0.71 -5.94 7.61
CA ASN A 40 -0.86 -4.55 8.03
C ASN A 40 -1.37 -3.67 6.88
N ILE A 41 -0.81 -3.81 5.68
CA ILE A 41 -1.24 -3.06 4.49
C ILE A 41 -2.69 -3.38 4.12
N ARG A 42 -3.09 -4.66 4.11
CA ARG A 42 -4.47 -5.07 3.78
C ARG A 42 -5.47 -4.53 4.79
N SER A 43 -5.14 -4.57 6.08
CA SER A 43 -6.00 -4.00 7.13
C SER A 43 -6.18 -2.50 6.95
N ASN A 44 -5.08 -1.77 6.74
CA ASN A 44 -5.12 -0.33 6.51
C ASN A 44 -5.90 0.03 5.22
N PHE A 45 -5.67 -0.71 4.14
CA PHE A 45 -6.36 -0.49 2.87
C PHE A 45 -7.87 -0.76 2.97
N ARG A 46 -8.29 -1.79 3.71
CA ARG A 46 -9.70 -2.06 3.97
C ARG A 46 -10.37 -0.91 4.74
N GLN A 47 -9.70 -0.38 5.77
CA GLN A 47 -10.19 0.80 6.50
C GLN A 47 -10.33 2.03 5.59
N GLN A 48 -9.39 2.22 4.65
CA GLN A 48 -9.50 3.29 3.66
C GLN A 48 -10.71 3.10 2.74
N LEU A 49 -10.94 1.87 2.24
CA LEU A 49 -12.10 1.56 1.39
C LEU A 49 -13.44 1.75 2.13
N ASP A 50 -13.51 1.35 3.40
CA ASP A 50 -14.69 1.53 4.24
C ASP A 50 -14.99 3.02 4.50
N SER A 51 -13.99 3.90 4.36
CA SER A 51 -14.12 5.36 4.47
C SER A 51 -14.47 6.04 3.14
N ILE A 52 -14.52 5.31 2.02
CA ILE A 52 -14.92 5.89 0.73
C ILE A 52 -16.44 6.07 0.73
N GLU A 53 -16.87 7.32 0.80
CA GLU A 53 -18.26 7.72 0.59
C GLU A 53 -18.50 7.95 -0.91
N ILE A 54 -19.57 7.35 -1.45
CA ILE A 54 -20.03 7.64 -2.81
C ILE A 54 -20.75 8.99 -2.73
N VAL A 55 -20.07 10.04 -3.15
CA VAL A 55 -20.69 11.34 -3.41
C VAL A 55 -21.35 11.28 -4.79
N ASP A 56 -22.67 11.08 -4.81
CA ASP A 56 -23.46 11.39 -6.00
C ASP A 56 -23.44 12.92 -6.18
N ASP A 57 -22.77 13.38 -7.25
CA ASP A 57 -22.81 14.77 -7.68
C ASP A 57 -24.22 15.11 -8.21
N GLU A 58 -25.22 15.25 -7.33
CA GLU A 58 -26.49 15.90 -7.66
C GLU A 58 -26.30 17.43 -7.75
N LYS A 59 -25.37 17.92 -8.58
CA LYS A 59 -25.28 19.34 -8.96
C LYS A 59 -24.76 19.54 -10.38
N ASP A 60 -25.50 19.05 -11.38
CA ASP A 60 -25.36 19.53 -12.77
C ASP A 60 -26.59 20.36 -13.22
N GLN A 61 -27.10 21.21 -12.32
CA GLN A 61 -28.05 22.26 -12.68
C GLN A 61 -27.32 23.59 -12.87
N GLY A 62 -27.03 23.93 -14.12
CA GLY A 62 -26.99 25.32 -14.57
C GLY A 62 -25.67 25.83 -15.15
N HIS A 63 -25.32 25.42 -16.37
CA HIS A 63 -24.42 26.20 -17.22
C HIS A 63 -25.20 26.92 -18.33
N GLN A 64 -25.91 28.00 -17.97
CA GLN A 64 -26.36 29.00 -18.96
C GLN A 64 -25.17 29.91 -19.32
N GLY A 65 -24.23 29.37 -20.10
CA GLY A 65 -23.14 30.11 -20.71
C GLY A 65 -23.62 30.83 -21.97
N LYS A 66 -23.80 32.14 -21.86
CA LYS A 66 -24.18 33.05 -22.96
C LYS A 66 -23.18 32.95 -24.12
N LEU A 67 -23.65 32.54 -25.31
CA LEU A 67 -22.88 32.65 -26.54
C LEU A 67 -22.99 34.09 -27.07
N LYS A 68 -21.87 34.82 -27.02
CA LYS A 68 -21.64 36.03 -27.81
C LYS A 68 -20.74 35.65 -29.00
N HIS A 69 -21.28 35.64 -30.22
CA HIS A 69 -20.75 36.38 -31.37
C HIS A 69 -21.79 36.35 -32.49
#